data_AF-A0A352JKT1-F1
#
_entry.id   AF-A0A352JKT1-F1
#
_cell.length_a   1.000
_cell.length_b   1.000
_cell.length_c   1.000
_cell.angle_alpha   90.00
_cell.angle_beta   90.00
_cell.angle_gamma   90.00
#
_symmetry.space_group_name_H-M   'P 1'
#
loop_
_entity.id
_entity.type
_entity.pdbx_description
1 polymer ?
#
loop_
_entity_poly.entity_id
_entity_poly.type
_entity_poly.pdbx_seq_one_letter_code
_entity_poly.pdbx_strand_id
1 'polypeptide(L)' 'MSSKTLHIITFFLLVIGGVNWLLLVLNYELGALFLGGTNSTASIVLYVLVGLSALYQLVTHKKDCKTC' A
#
# COMPACT_ATOMS: atom_id res chain seq x y z
N MET A 1 -7.49 -0.48 18.44
CA MET A 1 -6.70 -1.45 17.65
C MET A 1 -5.32 -1.56 18.27
N SER A 2 -4.75 -2.77 18.38
CA SER A 2 -3.38 -2.96 18.88
C SER A 2 -2.37 -2.37 17.88
N SER A 3 -1.29 -1.75 18.35
CA SER A 3 -0.24 -1.16 17.49
C SER A 3 0.32 -2.19 16.49
N LYS A 4 0.38 -3.46 16.90
CA LYS A 4 0.77 -4.60 16.09
C LYS A 4 -0.14 -4.84 14.88
N THR A 5 -1.46 -4.75 15.08
CA THR A 5 -2.46 -4.96 14.02
C THR A 5 -2.36 -3.85 12.96
N LEU A 6 -2.22 -2.60 13.39
CA LEU A 6 -2.08 -1.46 12.47
C LEU A 6 -0.77 -1.54 11.67
N HIS A 7 0.32 -1.96 12.32
CA HIS A 7 1.60 -2.22 11.66
C HIS A 7 1.46 -3.29 10.56
N ILE A 8 0.86 -4.44 10.86
CA ILE A 8 0.65 -5.51 9.87
C ILE A 8 -0.20 -5.02 8.69
N ILE A 9 -1.33 -4.34 8.95
CA ILE A 9 -2.22 -3.87 7.87
C ILE A 9 -1.50 -2.88 6.95
N THR A 10 -0.81 -1.90 7.53
CA THR A 10 -0.07 -0.89 6.75
C THR A 10 1.12 -1.51 6.00
N PHE A 11 1.78 -2.51 6.59
CA PHE A 11 2.86 -3.24 5.93
C PHE A 11 2.33 -4.04 4.72
N PHE A 12 1.21 -4.76 4.85
CA PHE A 12 0.58 -5.44 3.72
C PHE A 12 0.16 -4.48 2.62
N LEU A 13 -0.46 -3.33 2.96
CA LEU A 13 -0.81 -2.31 1.97
C LEU A 13 0.43 -1.79 1.23
N LEU A 14 1.54 -1.60 1.94
CA LEU A 14 2.80 -1.15 1.36
C LEU A 14 3.38 -2.22 0.41
N VAL A 15 3.36 -3.50 0.79
CA VAL A 15 3.78 -4.61 -0.07
C VAL A 15 2.93 -4.66 -1.34
N ILE A 16 1.60 -4.58 -1.22
CA ILE A 16 0.69 -4.55 -2.37
C ILE A 16 1.01 -3.37 -3.29
N GLY A 17 1.27 -2.19 -2.71
CA GLY A 17 1.70 -1.00 -3.44
C GLY A 17 3.02 -1.18 -4.19
N GLY A 18 4.02 -1.77 -3.53
CA GLY A 18 5.33 -2.05 -4.13
C GLY A 18 5.24 -3.08 -5.27
N VAL A 19 4.41 -4.11 -5.10
CA VAL A 19 4.10 -5.08 -6.16
C VAL A 19 3.39 -4.39 -7.33
N ASN A 20 2.42 -3.51 -7.09
CA ASN A 20 1.79 -2.73 -8.16
C ASN A 20 2.81 -1.88 -8.93
N TRP A 21 3.79 -1.27 -8.26
CA TRP A 21 4.86 -0.53 -8.93
C TRP A 21 5.75 -1.42 -9.81
N LEU A 22 6.06 -2.64 -9.37
CA LEU A 22 6.77 -3.61 -10.21
C LEU A 22 5.94 -4.01 -11.45
N LEU A 23 4.64 -4.26 -11.27
CA LEU A 23 3.74 -4.57 -12.38
C LEU A 23 3.62 -3.39 -13.35
N LEU A 24 3.62 -2.15 -12.84
CA LEU A 24 3.52 -0.95 -13.67
C LEU A 24 4.66 -0.85 -14.68
N VAL A 25 5.88 -1.25 -14.29
CA VAL A 25 7.04 -1.31 -15.20
C VAL A 25 6.83 -2.33 -16.34
N LEU A 26 6.04 -3.38 -16.07
CA LEU A 26 5.62 -4.37 -17.08
C LEU A 26 4.38 -3.93 -17.87
N ASN A 27 3.93 -2.66 -17.74
CA ASN A 27 2.70 -2.13 -18.30
C ASN A 27 1.41 -2.82 -17.79
N TYR A 28 1.48 -3.48 -16.64
CA TYR A 28 0.32 -4.03 -15.94
C TYR A 28 0.00 -3.14 -14.74
N GLU A 29 -1.24 -2.65 -14.65
CA GLU A 29 -1.66 -1.85 -13.49
C GLU A 29 -2.89 -2.46 -12.84
N LEU A 30 -2.83 -2.74 -11.54
CA LEU A 30 -3.93 -3.39 -10.82
C LEU A 30 -5.20 -2.53 -10.82
N GLY A 31 -5.05 -1.19 -10.80
CA GLY A 31 -6.18 -0.25 -10.89
C GLY A 31 -6.90 -0.35 -12.24
N ALA A 32 -6.13 -0.38 -13.33
CA ALA A 32 -6.67 -0.62 -14.66
C ALA A 32 -7.34 -2.00 -14.82
N LEU A 33 -6.73 -3.06 -14.26
CA LEU A 33 -7.19 -4.44 -14.44
C LEU A 33 -8.42 -4.80 -13.60
N PHE A 34 -8.47 -4.36 -12.34
CA PHE A 34 -9.48 -4.81 -11.38
C PHE A 34 -10.50 -3.72 -10.99
N LEU A 35 -10.16 -2.45 -11.16
CA LEU A 35 -10.92 -1.32 -10.60
C LEU A 35 -11.46 -0.36 -11.68
N GLY A 36 -11.47 -0.79 -12.94
CA GLY A 36 -12.09 -0.06 -14.04
C GLY A 36 -11.26 1.11 -14.59
N GLY A 37 -9.98 1.18 -14.27
CA GLY A 37 -9.08 2.21 -14.82
C GLY A 37 -8.14 2.83 -13.79
N THR A 38 -7.03 3.38 -14.27
CA THR A 38 -6.04 4.13 -13.47
C THR A 38 -6.66 5.38 -12.82
N ASN A 39 -7.62 6.00 -13.51
CA ASN A 39 -8.34 7.20 -13.09
C ASN A 39 -9.69 6.94 -12.42
N SER A 40 -9.98 5.68 -12.04
CA SER A 40 -11.20 5.42 -11.28
C SER A 40 -11.06 5.94 -9.84
N THR A 41 -12.16 6.43 -9.26
CA THR A 41 -12.18 6.92 -7.87
C THR A 41 -11.66 5.87 -6.89
N ALA A 42 -11.94 4.58 -7.16
CA ALA A 42 -11.47 3.47 -6.35
C ALA A 42 -9.93 3.31 -6.40
N SER A 43 -9.33 3.37 -7.60
CA SER A 43 -7.88 3.31 -7.78
C SER A 43 -7.18 4.45 -7.04
N ILE A 44 -7.71 5.67 -7.15
CA ILE A 44 -7.17 6.86 -6.48
C ILE A 44 -7.19 6.68 -4.95
N VAL A 45 -8.31 6.21 -4.39
CA VAL A 45 -8.42 5.97 -2.95
C VAL A 45 -7.38 4.95 -2.47
N LEU A 46 -7.19 3.85 -3.21
CA LEU A 46 -6.17 2.86 -2.87
C LEU A 46 -4.75 3.42 -2.94
N TYR A 47 -4.42 4.23 -3.96
CA TYR A 47 -3.09 4.85 -4.05
C TYR A 47 -2.81 5.80 -2.89
N VAL A 48 -3.81 6.59 -2.46
CA VAL A 48 -3.68 7.43 -1.27
C VAL A 48 -3.48 6.58 -0.02
N LEU A 49 -4.21 5.47 0.12
CA LEU A 49 -4.11 4.56 1.27
C LEU A 49 -2.75 3.85 1.35
N VAL A 50 -2.23 3.42 0.20
CA VAL A 50 -0.88 2.85 0.06
C VAL A 50 0.17 3.90 0.43
N GLY A 51 0.06 5.13 -0.09
CA GLY A 51 0.98 6.22 0.24
C GLY A 51 0.98 6.59 1.72
N LEU A 52 -0.20 6.68 2.34
CA LEU A 52 -0.34 6.89 3.78
C LEU A 52 0.26 5.74 4.60
N SER A 53 0.09 4.49 4.14
CA SER A 53 0.68 3.32 4.78
C SER A 53 2.21 3.34 4.69
N ALA A 54 2.77 3.79 3.56
CA ALA A 54 4.21 3.98 3.40
C ALA A 54 4.77 5.04 4.35
N LEU A 55 4.10 6.20 4.48
CA LEU A 55 4.48 7.23 5.43
C LEU A 55 4.39 6.74 6.88
N TYR A 56 3.30 6.04 7.23
CA TYR A 56 3.11 5.47 8.57
C TYR A 56 4.25 4.51 8.93
N GLN A 57 4.53 3.54 8.05
CA GLN A 57 5.64 2.62 8.24
C GLN A 57 6.97 3.37 8.36
N LEU A 58 7.25 4.34 7.49
CA LEU A 58 8.50 5.09 7.54
C LEU A 58 8.72 5.80 8.89
N VAL A 59 7.67 6.34 9.52
CA VAL A 59 7.79 7.05 10.81
C VAL A 59 7.71 6.14 12.04
N THR A 60 7.00 5.01 11.99
CA THR A 60 6.84 4.12 13.16
C THR A 60 7.70 2.85 13.13
N HIS A 61 8.25 2.46 11.98
CA HIS A 61 8.94 1.17 11.80
C HIS A 61 10.06 0.94 12.80
N LYS A 62 10.89 1.94 13.12
CA LYS A 62 11.95 1.77 14.14
C LYS A 62 11.42 1.34 15.52
N LYS A 63 10.23 1.78 15.88
CA LYS A 63 9.58 1.45 17.17
C LYS A 63 8.88 0.10 17.10
N ASP A 64 8.29 -0.23 15.94
CA ASP A 64 7.49 -1.44 15.73
C ASP A 64 8.28 -2.60 15.11
N CYS A 65 9.59 -2.44 14.86
CA CYS A 65 10.48 -3.38 14.16
C CYS A 65 10.44 -4.82 14.71
N LYS A 66 10.11 -4.99 15.99
CA LYS A 66 9.95 -6.32 16.62
C LYS A 66 8.70 -7.08 16.15
N THR A 67 7.89 -6.46 15.31
CA THR A 67 6.58 -6.95 14.85
C THR A 67 6.46 -6.99 13.33
N CYS A 68 7.56 -6.69 12.63
CA CYS A 68 7.68 -6.81 11.17
C CYS A 68 7.75 -8.29 10.75
#